data_AF-A0AAD0F5F1-F1
#
_entry.id   AF-A0AAD0F5F1-F1
#
_cell.length_a   1.000
_cell.length_b   1.000
_cell.length_c   1.000
_cell.angle_alpha   90.00
_cell.angle_beta   90.00
_cell.angle_gamma   90.00
#
_symmetry.space_group_name_H-M   'P 1'
#
loop_
_entity.id
_entity.type
_entity.pdbx_description
1 polymer ?
#
loop_
_entity_poly.entity_id
_entity_poly.type
_entity_poly.pdbx_seq_one_letter_code
_entity_poly.pdbx_strand_id
1 'polypeptide(L)'
;MKTINIKGKNYVPVVERLKEFRSSENFKNWSLETEWLSITQEVATCRVIIRDENGVLKSTGTAMELRDEKSSLVNKTSHVENAETSAVGRALGNLGIGLDGDEVASYEEVSRAKKQQLISSINSMVDERNRDEYEKEYKLSEIGMMSIEDLEVLENQLKINQKALLCEAITNIATSEDMEGILKKYKTKKLGSLDLRDLQATHDILVKFNQKCSKKEVEDLGTLCKFVGIDMKNYIKEHYKKDVEELTKREYSQMKKKLNS
;
A
#
# COMPACT_ATOMS: atom_id res chain seq x y z
N MET A 1 -16.44 -19.34 26.57
CA MET A 1 -16.50 -20.00 25.23
C MET A 1 -15.13 -20.57 24.90
N LYS A 2 -15.01 -21.58 24.02
CA LYS A 2 -13.68 -22.04 23.59
C LYS A 2 -13.08 -21.04 22.59
N THR A 3 -11.79 -20.77 22.74
CA THR A 3 -11.03 -19.92 21.84
C THR A 3 -10.00 -20.74 21.07
N ILE A 4 -9.64 -20.26 19.87
CA ILE A 4 -8.46 -20.71 19.15
C ILE A 4 -7.43 -19.57 19.16
N ASN A 5 -6.15 -19.90 19.30
CA ASN A 5 -5.10 -18.90 19.18
C ASN A 5 -4.79 -18.69 17.70
N ILE A 6 -4.97 -17.47 17.21
CA ILE A 6 -4.61 -17.09 15.86
C ILE A 6 -3.58 -15.97 15.93
N LYS A 7 -2.33 -16.30 15.60
CA LYS A 7 -1.18 -15.38 15.60
C LYS A 7 -1.06 -14.57 16.91
N GLY A 8 -1.26 -15.23 18.06
CA GLY A 8 -1.13 -14.62 19.38
C GLY A 8 -2.41 -13.93 19.90
N LYS A 9 -3.45 -13.76 19.08
CA LYS A 9 -4.76 -13.27 19.52
C LYS A 9 -5.71 -14.45 19.76
N ASN A 10 -6.50 -14.39 20.83
CA ASN A 10 -7.56 -15.37 21.07
C ASN A 10 -8.77 -15.01 20.20
N TYR A 11 -9.23 -15.95 19.38
CA TYR A 11 -10.41 -15.79 18.54
C TYR A 11 -11.48 -16.80 18.95
N VAL A 12 -12.72 -16.33 19.10
CA VAL A 12 -13.88 -17.18 19.35
C VAL A 12 -14.52 -17.56 18.01
N PRO A 13 -14.48 -18.84 17.58
CA PRO A 13 -15.07 -19.28 16.32
C PRO A 13 -16.59 -19.07 16.28
N VAL A 14 -17.16 -18.89 15.07
CA VAL A 14 -18.61 -18.72 14.87
C VAL A 14 -19.42 -19.86 15.49
N VAL A 15 -18.91 -21.10 15.45
CA VAL A 15 -19.55 -22.26 16.08
C VAL A 15 -19.69 -22.12 17.59
N GLU A 16 -18.72 -21.51 18.27
CA GLU A 16 -18.79 -21.30 19.73
C GLU A 16 -19.75 -20.16 20.07
N ARG A 17 -19.81 -19.12 19.22
CA ARG A 17 -20.81 -18.03 19.34
C ARG A 17 -22.23 -18.55 19.14
N LEU A 18 -22.43 -19.44 18.15
CA LEU A 18 -23.72 -20.09 17.91
C LEU A 18 -24.14 -20.98 19.06
N LYS A 19 -23.22 -21.75 19.64
CA LYS A 19 -23.52 -22.55 20.84
C LYS A 19 -24.01 -21.68 21.97
N GLU A 20 -23.29 -20.59 22.29
CA GLU A 20 -23.72 -19.64 23.32
C GLU A 20 -25.11 -19.06 23.01
N PHE A 21 -25.34 -18.58 21.78
CA PHE A 21 -26.64 -18.06 21.37
C PHE A 21 -27.79 -19.06 21.54
N ARG A 22 -27.53 -20.36 21.31
CA ARG A 22 -28.56 -21.41 21.39
C ARG A 22 -28.77 -21.99 22.79
N SER A 23 -27.76 -21.95 23.67
CA SER A 23 -27.82 -22.58 24.99
C SER A 23 -27.99 -21.61 26.16
N SER A 24 -27.68 -20.33 25.97
CA SER A 24 -27.74 -19.32 27.04
C SER A 24 -29.18 -18.91 27.33
N GLU A 25 -29.56 -18.85 28.61
CA GLU A 25 -30.89 -18.39 29.02
C GLU A 25 -31.14 -16.92 28.59
N ASN A 26 -30.08 -16.13 28.42
CA ASN A 26 -30.15 -14.74 27.96
C ASN A 26 -30.77 -14.58 26.55
N PHE A 27 -30.70 -15.62 25.72
CA PHE A 27 -31.17 -15.62 24.33
C PHE A 27 -32.31 -16.62 24.12
N LYS A 28 -32.96 -17.07 25.20
CA LYS A 28 -34.09 -17.99 25.12
C LYS A 28 -35.22 -17.38 24.30
N ASN A 29 -35.80 -18.17 23.41
CA ASN A 29 -36.86 -17.76 22.47
C ASN A 29 -36.46 -16.66 21.47
N TRP A 30 -35.18 -16.31 21.36
CA TRP A 30 -34.71 -15.35 20.34
C TRP A 30 -34.59 -16.03 18.97
N SER A 31 -34.83 -15.26 17.90
CA SER A 31 -34.69 -15.73 16.52
C SER A 31 -33.35 -15.31 15.92
N LEU A 32 -32.86 -16.12 14.98
CA LEU A 32 -31.78 -15.78 14.06
C LEU A 32 -32.27 -16.17 12.67
N GLU A 33 -32.40 -15.17 11.81
CA GLU A 33 -32.98 -15.27 10.47
C GLU A 33 -31.95 -14.84 9.44
N THR A 34 -31.87 -15.54 8.31
CA THR A 34 -31.01 -15.19 7.18
C THR A 34 -31.84 -14.61 6.04
N GLU A 35 -31.33 -13.57 5.40
CA GLU A 35 -31.91 -12.87 4.26
C GLU A 35 -30.85 -12.78 3.15
N TRP A 36 -31.12 -13.40 2.00
CA TRP A 36 -30.25 -13.27 0.84
C TRP A 36 -30.53 -11.96 0.12
N LEU A 37 -29.58 -11.03 0.17
CA LEU A 37 -29.66 -9.75 -0.55
C LEU A 37 -29.28 -9.92 -2.02
N SER A 38 -28.38 -10.87 -2.32
CA SER A 38 -28.01 -11.25 -3.68
C SER A 38 -27.43 -12.66 -3.66
N ILE A 39 -27.80 -13.49 -4.63
CA ILE A 39 -27.18 -14.79 -4.87
C ILE A 39 -27.07 -15.04 -6.37
N THR A 40 -25.85 -15.11 -6.85
CA THR A 40 -25.53 -15.43 -8.25
C THR A 40 -24.41 -16.47 -8.29
N GLN A 41 -24.04 -16.90 -9.50
CA GLN A 41 -22.88 -17.78 -9.67
C GLN A 41 -21.58 -17.12 -9.17
N GLU A 42 -21.47 -15.80 -9.22
CA GLU A 42 -20.24 -15.06 -8.94
C GLU A 42 -20.21 -14.43 -7.55
N VAL A 43 -21.37 -14.02 -7.01
CA VAL A 43 -21.45 -13.28 -5.74
C VAL A 43 -22.59 -13.80 -4.88
N ALA A 44 -22.34 -13.87 -3.57
CA ALA A 44 -23.35 -14.13 -2.56
C ALA A 44 -23.29 -13.04 -1.50
N THR A 45 -24.43 -12.39 -1.22
CA THR A 45 -24.58 -11.39 -0.17
C THR A 45 -25.69 -11.83 0.77
N CYS A 46 -25.33 -12.08 2.02
CA CYS A 46 -26.24 -12.54 3.07
C CYS A 46 -26.32 -11.50 4.18
N ARG A 47 -27.53 -11.27 4.68
CA ARG A 47 -27.80 -10.55 5.92
C ARG A 47 -28.35 -11.53 6.95
N VAL A 48 -27.92 -11.40 8.19
CA VAL A 48 -28.50 -12.07 9.34
C VAL A 48 -29.17 -11.05 10.24
N ILE A 49 -30.34 -11.40 10.74
CA ILE A 49 -31.19 -10.61 11.62
C ILE A 49 -31.42 -11.41 12.90
N ILE A 50 -31.15 -10.81 14.05
CA ILE A 50 -31.42 -11.41 15.37
C ILE A 50 -32.50 -10.59 16.07
N ARG A 51 -33.57 -11.25 16.52
CA ARG A 51 -34.67 -10.65 17.27
C ARG A 51 -34.84 -11.30 18.62
N ASP A 52 -35.29 -10.54 19.61
CA ASP A 52 -35.71 -11.11 20.88
C ASP A 52 -37.07 -11.82 20.77
N GLU A 53 -37.51 -12.41 21.88
CA GLU A 53 -38.79 -13.12 21.98
C GLU A 53 -40.03 -12.26 21.68
N ASN A 54 -39.89 -10.93 21.75
CA ASN A 54 -40.94 -9.97 21.40
C ASN A 54 -40.83 -9.50 19.94
N GLY A 55 -39.93 -10.07 19.15
CA GLY A 55 -39.67 -9.69 17.76
C GLY A 55 -38.85 -8.41 17.60
N VAL A 56 -38.33 -7.83 18.68
CA VAL A 56 -37.53 -6.60 18.64
C VAL A 56 -36.17 -6.92 18.04
N LEU A 57 -35.76 -6.15 17.03
CA LEU A 57 -34.44 -6.26 16.41
C LEU A 57 -33.34 -5.95 17.43
N LYS A 58 -32.39 -6.88 17.62
CA LYS A 58 -31.27 -6.72 18.54
C LYS A 58 -29.93 -6.62 17.85
N SER A 59 -29.75 -7.34 16.75
CA SER A 59 -28.50 -7.32 16.00
C SER A 59 -28.71 -7.66 14.54
N THR A 60 -27.81 -7.18 13.69
CA THR A 60 -27.70 -7.56 12.30
C THR A 60 -26.25 -7.83 11.93
N GLY A 61 -26.02 -8.73 10.98
CA GLY A 61 -24.73 -8.94 10.32
C GLY A 61 -24.91 -8.99 8.82
N THR A 62 -23.94 -8.53 8.04
CA THR A 62 -24.00 -8.64 6.58
C THR A 62 -22.63 -9.01 6.04
N ALA A 63 -22.59 -9.98 5.13
CA ALA A 63 -21.37 -10.40 4.48
C ALA A 63 -21.60 -10.59 2.98
N MET A 64 -20.54 -10.35 2.21
CA MET A 64 -20.48 -10.57 0.77
C MET A 64 -19.25 -11.43 0.47
N GLU A 65 -19.44 -12.46 -0.33
CA GLU A 65 -18.35 -13.33 -0.81
C GLU A 65 -18.40 -13.44 -2.33
N LEU A 66 -17.24 -13.32 -2.97
CA LEU A 66 -17.05 -13.54 -4.40
C LEU A 66 -16.54 -14.97 -4.64
N ARG A 67 -17.11 -15.69 -5.62
CA ARG A 67 -16.68 -17.05 -6.00
C ARG A 67 -15.21 -17.08 -6.41
N ASP A 68 -14.82 -16.23 -7.36
CA ASP A 68 -13.47 -16.19 -7.91
C ASP A 68 -12.55 -15.22 -7.17
N GLU A 69 -12.70 -15.13 -5.85
CA GLU A 69 -11.81 -14.32 -5.05
C GLU A 69 -10.39 -14.92 -5.03
N LYS A 70 -9.43 -14.19 -5.61
CA LYS A 70 -8.03 -14.65 -5.73
C LYS A 70 -7.39 -14.99 -4.38
N SER A 71 -7.86 -14.39 -3.29
CA SER A 71 -7.37 -14.62 -1.93
C SER A 71 -8.04 -15.78 -1.19
N SER A 72 -9.10 -16.41 -1.72
CA SER A 72 -9.85 -17.47 -1.05
C SER A 72 -10.13 -18.66 -1.98
N LEU A 73 -9.43 -19.78 -1.78
CA LEU A 73 -9.70 -21.03 -2.51
C LEU A 73 -11.03 -21.66 -2.13
N VAL A 74 -11.46 -21.47 -0.87
CA VAL A 74 -12.72 -22.03 -0.35
C VAL A 74 -13.93 -21.40 -1.05
N ASN A 75 -13.85 -20.10 -1.37
CA ASN A 75 -14.94 -19.41 -2.06
C ASN A 75 -15.23 -19.96 -3.46
N LYS A 76 -14.24 -20.55 -4.15
CA LYS A 76 -14.46 -21.11 -5.49
C LYS A 76 -15.54 -22.18 -5.51
N THR A 77 -15.69 -22.92 -4.42
CA THR A 77 -16.69 -23.99 -4.28
C THR A 77 -17.81 -23.65 -3.32
N SER A 78 -17.60 -22.70 -2.39
CA SER A 78 -18.47 -22.52 -1.22
C SER A 78 -18.67 -21.04 -0.84
N HIS A 79 -18.69 -20.11 -1.82
CA HIS A 79 -18.90 -18.69 -1.54
C HIS A 79 -20.27 -18.39 -0.93
N VAL A 80 -21.30 -19.17 -1.26
CA VAL A 80 -22.65 -19.01 -0.68
C VAL A 80 -22.62 -19.35 0.82
N GLU A 81 -22.12 -20.53 1.17
CA GLU A 81 -22.04 -21.00 2.56
C GLU A 81 -21.11 -20.12 3.41
N ASN A 82 -20.02 -19.64 2.81
CA ASN A 82 -19.13 -18.68 3.46
C ASN A 82 -19.83 -17.35 3.71
N ALA A 83 -20.64 -16.84 2.77
CA ALA A 83 -21.37 -15.58 2.97
C ALA A 83 -22.37 -15.69 4.12
N GLU A 84 -23.09 -16.81 4.22
CA GLU A 84 -24.00 -17.06 5.34
C GLU A 84 -23.24 -17.16 6.67
N THR A 85 -22.18 -17.98 6.73
CA THR A 85 -21.40 -18.18 7.95
C THR A 85 -20.74 -16.88 8.42
N SER A 86 -20.22 -16.07 7.50
CA SER A 86 -19.67 -14.74 7.78
C SER A 86 -20.74 -13.78 8.30
N ALA A 87 -21.95 -13.76 7.69
CA ALA A 87 -23.05 -12.92 8.15
C ALA A 87 -23.53 -13.33 9.56
N VAL A 88 -23.61 -14.63 9.85
CA VAL A 88 -23.91 -15.16 11.19
C VAL A 88 -22.85 -14.74 12.20
N GLY A 89 -21.57 -14.92 11.87
CA GLY A 89 -20.46 -14.52 12.73
C GLY A 89 -20.49 -13.02 13.08
N ARG A 90 -20.81 -12.17 12.09
CA ARG A 90 -20.98 -10.72 12.29
C ARG A 90 -22.20 -10.38 13.15
N ALA A 91 -23.36 -11.00 12.91
CA ALA A 91 -24.55 -10.72 13.71
C ALA A 91 -24.36 -11.10 15.18
N LEU A 92 -23.76 -12.27 15.44
CA LEU A 92 -23.46 -12.72 16.81
C LEU A 92 -22.38 -11.88 17.48
N GLY A 93 -21.34 -11.49 16.74
CA GLY A 93 -20.31 -10.56 17.22
C GLY A 93 -20.91 -9.20 17.59
N ASN A 94 -21.75 -8.64 16.71
CA ASN A 94 -22.46 -7.37 16.96
C ASN A 94 -23.44 -7.47 18.13
N LEU A 95 -23.93 -8.66 18.44
CA LEU A 95 -24.75 -8.91 19.63
C LEU A 95 -23.93 -8.97 20.93
N GLY A 96 -22.61 -8.99 20.85
CA GLY A 96 -21.70 -9.07 21.99
C GLY A 96 -21.20 -10.49 22.30
N ILE A 97 -21.51 -11.49 21.46
CA ILE A 97 -21.09 -12.87 21.69
C ILE A 97 -19.73 -13.12 21.04
N GLY A 98 -18.74 -13.45 21.87
CA GLY A 98 -17.40 -13.83 21.41
C GLY A 98 -16.49 -12.66 21.09
N LEU A 99 -16.78 -11.48 21.65
CA LEU A 99 -15.90 -10.32 21.64
C LEU A 99 -14.89 -10.42 22.79
N ASP A 100 -13.82 -11.20 22.58
CA ASP A 100 -12.74 -11.38 23.58
C ASP A 100 -11.47 -10.55 23.24
N GLY A 101 -11.56 -9.57 22.34
CA GLY A 101 -10.44 -8.72 21.91
C GLY A 101 -10.82 -7.27 21.58
N ASP A 102 -9.82 -6.44 21.29
CA ASP A 102 -9.96 -5.00 21.06
C ASP A 102 -10.57 -4.60 19.68
N GLU A 103 -10.86 -5.58 18.82
CA GLU A 103 -11.26 -5.37 17.42
C GLU A 103 -12.58 -6.08 17.10
N VAL A 104 -13.47 -5.38 16.39
CA VAL A 104 -14.75 -5.94 15.89
C VAL A 104 -14.55 -6.76 14.61
N ALA A 105 -13.48 -6.48 13.85
CA ALA A 105 -13.17 -7.19 12.61
C ALA A 105 -12.78 -8.64 12.88
N SER A 106 -13.27 -9.58 12.06
CA SER A 106 -12.87 -10.98 12.17
C SER A 106 -11.41 -11.17 11.77
N TYR A 107 -10.77 -12.22 12.28
CA TYR A 107 -9.41 -12.57 11.89
C TYR A 107 -9.31 -12.77 10.37
N GLU A 108 -10.30 -13.46 9.79
CA GLU A 108 -10.38 -13.73 8.36
C GLU A 108 -10.42 -12.43 7.54
N GLU A 109 -11.18 -11.43 7.98
CA GLU A 109 -11.24 -10.11 7.34
C GLU A 109 -9.90 -9.38 7.37
N VAL A 110 -9.25 -9.33 8.54
CA VAL A 110 -7.95 -8.67 8.70
C VAL A 110 -6.89 -9.39 7.87
N SER A 111 -6.90 -10.72 7.87
CA SER A 111 -5.99 -11.56 7.08
C SER A 111 -6.16 -11.34 5.58
N ARG A 112 -7.41 -11.34 5.08
CA ARG A 112 -7.75 -11.06 3.68
C ARG A 112 -7.31 -9.66 3.27
N ALA A 113 -7.61 -8.64 4.09
CA ALA A 113 -7.21 -7.26 3.83
C ALA A 113 -5.68 -7.11 3.77
N LYS A 114 -4.95 -7.71 4.71
CA LYS A 114 -3.49 -7.70 4.73
C LYS A 114 -2.90 -8.37 3.49
N LYS A 115 -3.45 -9.53 3.09
CA LYS A 115 -3.02 -10.23 1.87
C LYS A 115 -3.21 -9.35 0.63
N GLN A 116 -4.37 -8.70 0.50
CA GLN A 116 -4.65 -7.83 -0.64
C GLN A 116 -3.73 -6.61 -0.68
N GLN A 117 -3.40 -6.03 0.48
CA GLN A 117 -2.43 -4.92 0.58
C GLN A 117 -1.04 -5.35 0.13
N LEU A 118 -0.55 -6.51 0.57
CA LEU A 118 0.75 -7.05 0.15
C LEU A 118 0.81 -7.29 -1.35
N ILE A 119 -0.21 -7.94 -1.92
CA ILE A 119 -0.29 -8.19 -3.37
C ILE A 119 -0.29 -6.88 -4.15
N SER A 120 -1.06 -5.88 -3.71
CA SER A 120 -1.10 -4.56 -4.35
C SER A 120 0.27 -3.86 -4.30
N SER A 121 0.95 -3.93 -3.17
CA SER A 121 2.29 -3.37 -2.98
C SER A 121 3.30 -4.03 -3.92
N ILE A 122 3.33 -5.36 -3.96
CA ILE A 122 4.20 -6.13 -4.85
C ILE A 122 3.95 -5.78 -6.32
N ASN A 123 2.69 -5.78 -6.76
CA ASN A 123 2.34 -5.43 -8.15
C ASN A 123 2.75 -4.01 -8.54
N SER A 124 2.86 -3.08 -7.58
CA SER A 124 3.34 -1.73 -7.87
C SER A 124 4.85 -1.62 -8.05
N MET A 125 5.62 -2.60 -7.54
CA MET A 125 7.09 -2.66 -7.65
C MET A 125 7.55 -3.52 -8.84
N VAL A 126 6.65 -4.29 -9.43
CA VAL A 126 6.91 -5.14 -10.60
C VAL A 126 6.45 -4.43 -11.87
N ASP A 127 7.34 -4.30 -12.84
CA ASP A 127 7.07 -3.75 -14.17
C ASP A 127 7.66 -4.65 -15.26
N GLU A 128 7.43 -4.32 -16.53
CA GLU A 128 7.86 -5.13 -17.68
C GLU A 128 9.37 -5.45 -17.70
N ARG A 129 10.20 -4.62 -17.06
CA ARG A 129 11.67 -4.77 -17.05
C ARG A 129 12.13 -5.85 -16.08
N ASN A 130 11.40 -6.04 -14.98
CA ASN A 130 11.77 -6.96 -13.90
C ASN A 130 10.80 -8.13 -13.73
N ARG A 131 9.68 -8.13 -14.47
CA ARG A 131 8.62 -9.14 -14.36
C ARG A 131 9.10 -10.56 -14.63
N ASP A 132 9.90 -10.76 -15.68
CA ASP A 132 10.36 -12.11 -16.06
C ASP A 132 11.33 -12.71 -15.04
N GLU A 133 12.16 -11.88 -14.42
CA GLU A 133 13.06 -12.28 -13.34
C GLU A 133 12.25 -12.70 -12.11
N TYR A 134 11.32 -11.84 -11.67
CA TYR A 134 10.49 -12.12 -10.51
C TYR A 134 9.48 -13.25 -10.74
N GLU A 135 9.00 -13.47 -11.97
CA GLU A 135 8.16 -14.61 -12.30
C GLU A 135 8.94 -15.93 -12.12
N LYS A 136 10.18 -15.98 -12.61
CA LYS A 136 11.02 -17.19 -12.47
C LYS A 136 11.39 -17.47 -11.02
N GLU A 137 11.69 -16.45 -10.24
CA GLU A 137 12.17 -16.60 -8.88
C GLU A 137 11.04 -16.80 -7.87
N TYR A 138 9.92 -16.09 -8.03
CA TYR A 138 8.84 -16.02 -7.04
C TYR A 138 7.47 -16.48 -7.54
N LYS A 139 7.35 -16.92 -8.79
CA LYS A 139 6.09 -17.37 -9.41
C LYS A 139 4.97 -16.33 -9.24
N LEU A 140 5.22 -15.11 -9.70
CA LEU A 140 4.26 -13.99 -9.64
C LEU A 140 2.86 -14.35 -10.17
N SER A 141 2.75 -15.25 -11.15
CA SER A 141 1.47 -15.78 -11.63
C SER A 141 0.63 -16.47 -10.55
N GLU A 142 1.26 -17.02 -9.51
CA GLU A 142 0.65 -17.71 -8.37
C GLU A 142 0.53 -16.82 -7.13
N ILE A 143 0.80 -15.51 -7.23
CA ILE A 143 0.84 -14.58 -6.08
C ILE A 143 -0.42 -14.58 -5.21
N GLY A 144 -1.60 -14.81 -5.82
CA GLY A 144 -2.86 -14.91 -5.10
C GLY A 144 -2.95 -16.15 -4.18
N MET A 145 -2.17 -17.19 -4.47
CA MET A 145 -2.14 -18.45 -3.73
C MET A 145 -1.05 -18.49 -2.66
N MET A 146 -0.10 -17.55 -2.67
CA MET A 146 0.97 -17.46 -1.67
C MET A 146 0.42 -17.25 -0.25
N SER A 147 1.17 -17.71 0.75
CA SER A 147 0.88 -17.40 2.15
C SER A 147 1.15 -15.92 2.45
N ILE A 148 0.61 -15.41 3.56
CA ILE A 148 0.90 -14.02 3.97
C ILE A 148 2.39 -13.88 4.29
N GLU A 149 2.98 -14.89 4.92
CA GLU A 149 4.38 -14.94 5.29
C GLU A 149 5.28 -14.86 4.04
N ASP A 150 4.96 -15.63 3.00
CA ASP A 150 5.74 -15.59 1.74
C ASP A 150 5.59 -14.24 1.02
N LEU A 151 4.38 -13.65 1.05
CA LEU A 151 4.14 -12.33 0.49
C LEU A 151 4.90 -11.24 1.23
N GLU A 152 5.01 -11.32 2.56
CA GLU A 152 5.83 -10.40 3.37
C GLU A 152 7.31 -10.52 3.03
N VAL A 153 7.83 -11.74 2.88
CA VAL A 153 9.21 -11.99 2.47
C VAL A 153 9.48 -11.39 1.09
N LEU A 154 8.62 -11.67 0.11
CA LEU A 154 8.72 -11.14 -1.23
C LEU A 154 8.66 -9.60 -1.25
N GLU A 155 7.68 -9.01 -0.58
CA GLU A 155 7.55 -7.55 -0.50
C GLU A 155 8.81 -6.89 0.09
N ASN A 156 9.37 -7.48 1.14
CA ASN A 156 10.60 -6.97 1.76
C ASN A 156 11.80 -7.08 0.82
N GLN A 157 11.95 -8.19 0.10
CA GLN A 157 13.03 -8.36 -0.87
C GLN A 157 12.94 -7.34 -2.01
N LEU A 158 11.73 -7.12 -2.55
CA LEU A 158 11.47 -6.10 -3.57
C LEU A 158 11.83 -4.70 -3.09
N LYS A 159 11.45 -4.36 -1.85
CA LYS A 159 11.82 -3.07 -1.23
C LYS A 159 13.33 -2.91 -1.09
N ILE A 160 14.06 -3.97 -0.73
CA ILE A 160 15.53 -3.94 -0.64
C ILE A 160 16.14 -3.70 -2.03
N ASN A 161 15.69 -4.44 -3.04
CA ASN A 161 16.17 -4.29 -4.41
C ASN A 161 15.90 -2.87 -4.95
N GLN A 162 14.69 -2.34 -4.72
CA GLN A 162 14.34 -0.98 -5.15
C GLN A 162 15.18 0.08 -4.45
N LYS A 163 15.45 -0.08 -3.15
CA LYS A 163 16.37 0.81 -2.41
C LYS A 163 17.78 0.78 -2.99
N ALA A 164 18.30 -0.40 -3.32
CA ALA A 164 19.63 -0.54 -3.91
C ALA A 164 19.72 0.19 -5.26
N LEU A 165 18.74 -0.03 -6.14
CA LEU A 165 18.66 0.64 -7.44
C LEU A 165 18.56 2.16 -7.31
N LEU A 166 17.76 2.67 -6.37
CA LEU A 166 17.67 4.11 -6.12
C LEU A 166 18.98 4.68 -5.58
N CYS A 167 19.67 3.98 -4.69
CA CYS A 167 20.97 4.41 -4.19
C CYS A 167 21.99 4.52 -5.33
N GLU A 168 22.03 3.53 -6.23
CA GLU A 168 22.88 3.53 -7.41
C GLU A 168 22.53 4.69 -8.35
N ALA A 169 21.24 4.86 -8.68
CA ALA A 169 20.76 5.93 -9.54
C ALA A 169 21.12 7.32 -8.98
N ILE A 170 20.89 7.55 -7.68
CA ILE A 170 21.28 8.79 -6.99
C ILE A 170 22.78 9.01 -7.07
N THR A 171 23.58 7.98 -6.76
CA THR A 171 25.05 8.08 -6.79
C THR A 171 25.56 8.45 -8.18
N ASN A 172 24.91 7.95 -9.24
CA ASN A 172 25.28 8.23 -10.62
C ASN A 172 24.93 9.66 -11.09
N ILE A 173 23.89 10.29 -10.53
CA ILE A 173 23.42 11.61 -10.97
C ILE A 173 23.79 12.76 -10.01
N ALA A 174 24.13 12.45 -8.76
CA ALA A 174 24.47 13.41 -7.74
C ALA A 174 25.93 13.90 -7.89
N THR A 175 26.16 15.19 -7.64
CA THR A 175 27.52 15.71 -7.45
C THR A 175 28.00 15.45 -6.02
N SER A 176 29.29 15.65 -5.75
CA SER A 176 29.83 15.55 -4.38
C SER A 176 29.13 16.50 -3.41
N GLU A 177 28.78 17.72 -3.85
CA GLU A 177 28.03 18.70 -3.05
C GLU A 177 26.60 18.23 -2.76
N ASP A 178 25.92 17.61 -3.74
CA ASP A 178 24.60 17.03 -3.52
C ASP A 178 24.66 15.93 -2.48
N MET A 179 25.63 15.01 -2.61
CA MET A 179 25.80 13.89 -1.68
C MET A 179 26.06 14.39 -0.27
N GLU A 180 26.93 15.38 -0.08
CA GLU A 180 27.15 16.01 1.22
C GLU A 180 25.87 16.66 1.77
N GLY A 181 25.14 17.39 0.92
CA GLY A 181 23.87 18.02 1.28
C GLY A 181 22.80 17.02 1.70
N ILE A 182 22.68 15.91 0.98
CA ILE A 182 21.73 14.82 1.26
C ILE A 182 22.08 14.17 2.60
N LEU A 183 23.34 13.76 2.80
CA LEU A 183 23.80 13.11 4.02
C LEU A 183 23.63 14.01 5.24
N LYS A 184 23.92 15.31 5.09
CA LYS A 184 23.70 16.33 6.14
C LYS A 184 22.21 16.52 6.45
N LYS A 185 21.35 16.61 5.43
CA LYS A 185 19.89 16.77 5.59
C LYS A 185 19.28 15.64 6.41
N TYR A 186 19.62 14.40 6.09
CA TYR A 186 19.09 13.21 6.76
C TYR A 186 19.91 12.74 7.97
N LYS A 187 20.94 13.50 8.36
CA LYS A 187 21.81 13.19 9.52
C LYS A 187 22.37 11.76 9.50
N THR A 188 22.83 11.32 8.33
CA THR A 188 23.35 9.97 8.10
C THR A 188 24.70 10.01 7.41
N LYS A 189 25.48 8.92 7.54
CA LYS A 189 26.77 8.74 6.86
C LYS A 189 26.66 7.89 5.59
N LYS A 190 25.54 7.20 5.38
CA LYS A 190 25.34 6.28 4.27
C LYS A 190 23.99 6.55 3.62
N LEU A 191 23.99 6.65 2.29
CA LEU A 191 22.77 6.86 1.50
C LEU A 191 21.77 5.70 1.70
N GLY A 192 22.26 4.46 1.76
CA GLY A 192 21.41 3.28 1.98
C GLY A 192 20.69 3.23 3.33
N SER A 193 21.00 4.14 4.27
CA SER A 193 20.27 4.27 5.53
C SER A 193 18.96 5.04 5.41
N LEU A 194 18.70 5.72 4.28
CA LEU A 194 17.44 6.42 4.05
C LEU A 194 16.29 5.42 3.89
N ASP A 195 15.08 5.85 4.23
CA ASP A 195 13.87 5.10 3.89
C ASP A 195 13.60 5.18 2.37
N LEU A 196 12.71 4.33 1.87
CA LEU A 196 12.45 4.25 0.43
C LEU A 196 11.85 5.56 -0.12
N ARG A 197 11.01 6.24 0.67
CA ARG A 197 10.35 7.49 0.26
C ARG A 197 11.35 8.63 0.17
N ASP A 198 12.26 8.72 1.13
CA ASP A 198 13.33 9.72 1.15
C ASP A 198 14.31 9.52 -0.01
N LEU A 199 14.61 8.26 -0.36
CA LEU A 199 15.40 7.94 -1.56
C LEU A 199 14.67 8.37 -2.84
N GLN A 200 13.39 8.01 -3.01
CA GLN A 200 12.59 8.42 -4.16
C GLN A 200 12.52 9.94 -4.31
N ALA A 201 12.18 10.65 -3.23
CA ALA A 201 12.12 12.11 -3.24
C ALA A 201 13.48 12.75 -3.58
N THR A 202 14.57 12.19 -3.06
CA THR A 202 15.93 12.68 -3.36
C THR A 202 16.29 12.45 -4.83
N HIS A 203 16.02 11.24 -5.35
CA HIS A 203 16.21 10.91 -6.76
C HIS A 203 15.44 11.87 -7.68
N ASP A 204 14.15 12.07 -7.42
CA ASP A 204 13.29 12.89 -8.28
C ASP A 204 13.73 14.36 -8.32
N ILE A 205 14.18 14.88 -7.18
CA ILE A 205 14.77 16.23 -7.09
C ILE A 205 16.03 16.32 -7.95
N LEU A 206 16.95 15.35 -7.85
CA LEU A 206 18.19 15.34 -8.61
C LEU A 206 17.93 15.21 -10.12
N VAL A 207 17.01 14.34 -10.52
CA VAL A 207 16.57 14.20 -11.91
C VAL A 207 16.04 15.55 -12.42
N LYS A 208 15.16 16.21 -11.66
CA LYS A 208 14.62 17.52 -12.04
C LYS A 208 15.73 18.57 -12.18
N PHE A 209 16.73 18.58 -11.31
CA PHE A 209 17.84 19.52 -11.40
C PHE A 209 18.75 19.27 -12.61
N ASN A 210 18.92 18.01 -13.01
CA ASN A 210 19.76 17.64 -14.15
C ASN A 210 19.04 17.77 -15.50
N GLN A 211 17.72 17.98 -15.52
CA GLN A 211 16.98 18.28 -16.75
C GLN A 211 17.41 19.63 -17.35
N LYS A 212 17.36 19.72 -18.69
CA LYS A 212 17.53 20.97 -19.43
C LYS A 212 16.43 21.98 -19.07
N CYS A 213 16.78 23.26 -19.07
CA CYS A 213 15.82 24.35 -18.91
C CYS A 213 14.85 24.37 -20.09
N SER A 214 13.60 24.70 -19.82
CA SER A 214 12.62 25.04 -20.84
C SER A 214 13.00 26.35 -21.53
N LYS A 215 12.50 26.56 -22.76
CA LYS A 215 12.72 27.82 -23.50
C LYS A 215 12.34 29.05 -22.68
N LYS A 216 11.20 28.98 -21.97
CA LYS A 216 10.72 30.06 -21.10
C LYS A 216 11.69 30.33 -19.93
N GLU A 217 12.21 29.29 -19.27
CA GLU A 217 13.19 29.47 -18.19
C GLU A 217 14.46 30.15 -18.72
N VAL A 218 14.93 29.78 -19.91
CA VAL A 218 16.10 30.41 -20.54
C VAL A 218 15.84 31.88 -20.88
N GLU A 219 14.67 32.22 -21.44
CA GLU A 219 14.25 33.59 -21.76
C GLU A 219 14.16 34.48 -20.51
N ASP A 220 13.55 33.95 -19.44
CA ASP A 220 13.44 34.63 -18.15
C ASP A 220 14.84 34.93 -17.56
N LEU A 221 15.76 33.97 -17.63
CA LEU A 221 17.15 34.16 -17.17
C LEU A 221 17.88 35.22 -18.01
N GLY A 222 17.69 35.21 -19.32
CA GLY A 222 18.28 36.21 -20.22
C GLY A 222 17.80 37.63 -19.91
N THR A 223 16.52 37.77 -19.54
CA THR A 223 15.96 39.07 -19.11
C THR A 223 16.62 39.56 -17.81
N LEU A 224 16.81 38.68 -16.83
CA LEU A 224 17.50 39.00 -15.58
C LEU A 224 18.96 39.39 -15.82
N CYS A 225 19.69 38.62 -16.63
CA CYS A 225 21.10 38.91 -16.98
C CYS A 225 21.26 40.28 -17.64
N LYS A 226 20.36 40.66 -18.56
CA LYS A 226 20.36 42.00 -19.18
C LYS A 226 20.19 43.11 -18.16
N PHE A 227 19.32 42.93 -17.17
CA PHE A 227 19.07 43.92 -16.14
C PHE A 227 20.30 44.21 -15.28
N VAL A 228 21.11 43.18 -15.00
CA VAL A 228 22.36 43.33 -14.22
C VAL A 228 23.61 43.50 -15.09
N GLY A 229 23.48 43.64 -16.41
CA GLY A 229 24.60 43.88 -17.33
C GLY A 229 25.51 42.67 -17.58
N ILE A 230 25.03 41.44 -17.41
CA ILE A 230 25.80 40.21 -17.67
C ILE A 230 25.47 39.66 -19.06
N ASP A 231 26.50 39.38 -19.87
CA ASP A 231 26.36 38.60 -21.09
C ASP A 231 26.16 37.12 -20.74
N MET A 232 24.90 36.69 -20.77
CA MET A 232 24.50 35.32 -20.44
C MET A 232 25.22 34.26 -21.27
N LYS A 233 25.42 34.51 -22.58
CA LYS A 233 25.98 33.50 -23.49
C LYS A 233 27.46 33.29 -23.18
N ASN A 234 28.20 34.37 -23.02
CA ASN A 234 29.61 34.29 -22.64
C ASN A 234 29.78 33.70 -21.24
N TYR A 235 28.96 34.12 -20.26
CA TYR A 235 29.00 33.57 -18.91
C TYR A 235 28.79 32.05 -18.89
N ILE A 236 27.77 31.55 -19.59
CA ILE A 236 27.48 30.10 -19.62
C ILE A 236 28.63 29.34 -20.28
N LYS A 237 29.19 29.87 -21.37
CA LYS A 237 30.30 29.24 -22.08
C LYS A 237 31.57 29.19 -21.24
N GLU A 238 31.89 30.24 -20.51
CA GLU A 238 33.08 30.32 -19.65
C GLU A 238 32.95 29.45 -18.40
N HIS A 239 31.80 29.48 -17.72
CA HIS A 239 31.61 28.83 -16.42
C HIS A 239 31.10 27.39 -16.51
N TYR A 240 30.27 27.07 -17.50
CA TYR A 240 29.65 25.75 -17.64
C TYR A 240 30.11 24.98 -18.87
N LYS A 241 30.86 25.62 -19.79
CA LYS A 241 31.39 25.02 -21.03
C LYS A 241 30.29 24.40 -21.91
N LYS A 242 29.14 25.07 -21.98
CA LYS A 242 27.94 24.62 -22.68
C LYS A 242 27.31 25.74 -23.51
N ASP A 243 26.44 25.38 -24.43
CA ASP A 243 25.53 26.31 -25.08
C ASP A 243 24.30 26.60 -24.21
N VAL A 244 23.62 27.70 -24.50
CA VAL A 244 22.49 28.21 -23.69
C VAL A 244 21.34 27.21 -23.66
N GLU A 245 21.11 26.50 -24.76
CA GLU A 245 20.07 25.48 -24.93
C GLU A 245 20.37 24.21 -24.12
N GLU A 246 21.59 24.04 -23.62
CA GLU A 246 22.01 22.90 -22.81
C GLU A 246 22.04 23.19 -21.30
N LEU A 247 21.69 24.42 -20.92
CA LEU A 247 21.68 24.83 -19.53
C LEU A 247 20.71 23.97 -18.72
N THR A 248 21.21 23.34 -17.67
CA THR A 248 20.39 22.54 -16.76
C THR A 248 19.69 23.41 -15.72
N LYS A 249 18.60 22.91 -15.13
CA LYS A 249 17.86 23.62 -14.08
C LYS A 249 18.73 23.89 -12.83
N ARG A 250 19.71 23.03 -12.58
CA ARG A 250 20.76 23.22 -11.57
C ARG A 250 21.56 24.49 -11.83
N GLU A 251 22.12 24.60 -13.03
CA GLU A 251 22.97 25.73 -13.44
C GLU A 251 22.17 27.03 -13.50
N TYR A 252 20.93 26.98 -14.00
CA TYR A 252 19.98 28.09 -13.91
C TYR A 252 19.79 28.57 -12.46
N SER A 253 19.59 27.65 -11.51
CA SER A 253 19.42 27.99 -10.09
C SER A 253 20.68 28.63 -9.49
N GLN A 254 21.85 28.11 -9.83
CA GLN A 254 23.14 28.68 -9.41
C GLN A 254 23.36 30.09 -9.97
N MET A 255 23.08 30.29 -11.26
CA MET A 255 23.14 31.61 -11.89
C MET A 255 22.19 32.58 -11.20
N LYS A 256 20.91 32.20 -11.02
CA LYS A 256 19.91 33.04 -10.39
C LYS A 256 20.29 33.47 -8.97
N LYS A 257 20.90 32.58 -8.18
CA LYS A 257 21.44 32.95 -6.86
C LYS A 257 22.51 34.02 -6.97
N LYS A 258 23.46 33.86 -7.90
CA LYS A 258 24.55 34.83 -8.11
C LYS A 258 24.04 36.18 -8.64
N LEU A 259 23.01 36.19 -9.48
CA LEU A 259 22.37 37.42 -9.98
C LEU A 259 21.63 38.20 -8.88
N ASN A 260 21.19 37.50 -7.83
CA ASN A 260 20.52 38.08 -6.66
C ASN A 260 21.48 38.36 -5.49
N SER A 261 22.78 38.07 -5.66
CA SER A 261 23.85 38.33 -4.67
C SER A 261 24.40 39.74 -4.87
#